data_AF-A0AAD7TXY8-F1
#
_entry.id   AF-A0AAD7TXY8-F1
#
_cell.length_a   1.000
_cell.length_b   1.000
_cell.length_c   1.000
_cell.angle_alpha   90.00
_cell.angle_beta   90.00
_cell.angle_gamma   90.00
#
_symmetry.space_group_name_H-M   'P 1'
#
loop_
_entity.id
_entity.type
_entity.pdbx_description
1 polymer ?
#
loop_
_entity_poly.entity_id
_entity_poly.type
_entity_poly.pdbx_seq_one_letter_code
_entity_poly.pdbx_strand_id
1 'polypeptide(L)'
;MVCTLVLEPNLGDIAKLYPSSISPKPSMIAVFIVAIYIGQVGYCILLVFSRKPETKRALIKGCGFPLMLANWVMAFWAIAWILQAFLLSTICLGILLALLLYANVVLLIYHAPTSKRPFDVAFIHAPLRGFLLFPLGVMFPYSLFVTLGLTWSPGEPQHYDRGQWSGFAVMITVNLVGLLVIILRRDIVWCAAATWICASLWSEKPKPYPVSFVVIMFTFLHPAALIASTLWAWLRGRKRGTGPIALPPDGEDHVQGRPAGERPAREVDTEALWG
;
A
#
# COMPACT_ATOMS: atom_id res chain seq x y z
N MET A 1 0.44 0.58 22.17
CA MET A 1 -0.26 -0.12 23.27
C MET A 1 0.14 0.48 24.61
N VAL A 2 1.36 0.29 25.12
CA VAL A 2 1.79 0.86 26.43
C VAL A 2 1.61 2.38 26.48
N CYS A 3 2.17 3.11 25.51
CA CYS A 3 2.05 4.56 25.41
C CYS A 3 0.61 5.09 25.18
N THR A 4 -0.34 4.21 24.89
CA THR A 4 -1.75 4.56 24.64
C THR A 4 -2.65 4.20 25.83
N LEU A 5 -2.34 3.12 26.54
CA LEU A 5 -3.22 2.53 27.56
C LEU A 5 -2.70 2.71 29.00
N VAL A 6 -1.39 2.91 29.18
CA VAL A 6 -0.75 2.89 30.52
C VAL A 6 -0.26 4.27 30.96
N LEU A 7 0.15 5.11 30.01
CA LEU A 7 0.73 6.43 30.32
C LEU A 7 -0.34 7.51 30.33
N GLU A 8 -0.27 8.41 31.31
CA GLU A 8 -1.02 9.67 31.35
C GLU A 8 -0.03 10.84 31.38
N PRO A 9 -0.11 11.81 30.46
CA PRO A 9 -0.98 11.85 29.27
C PRO A 9 -0.59 10.77 28.23
N ASN A 10 -1.59 10.12 27.62
CA ASN A 10 -1.34 9.17 26.54
C ASN A 10 -1.17 9.88 25.18
N LEU A 11 -0.77 9.13 24.14
CA LEU A 11 -0.62 9.65 22.77
C LEU A 11 -1.84 10.43 22.26
N GLY A 12 -3.05 9.96 22.58
CA GLY A 12 -4.30 10.58 22.18
C GLY A 12 -4.59 11.87 22.94
N ASP A 13 -4.24 11.94 24.23
CA ASP A 13 -4.41 13.15 25.03
C ASP A 13 -3.47 14.25 24.58
N ILE A 14 -2.22 13.93 24.27
CA ILE A 14 -1.31 14.89 23.62
C ILE A 14 -1.89 15.33 22.27
N ALA A 15 -2.41 14.41 21.44
CA ALA A 15 -3.00 14.79 20.15
C ALA A 15 -4.21 15.73 20.29
N LYS A 16 -5.02 15.59 21.33
CA LYS A 16 -6.16 16.51 21.61
C LYS A 16 -5.70 17.92 21.95
N LEU A 17 -4.49 18.11 22.49
CA LEU A 17 -3.94 19.43 22.80
C LEU A 17 -3.49 20.21 21.56
N TYR A 18 -3.28 19.52 20.43
CA TYR A 18 -2.73 20.11 19.21
C TYR A 18 -3.61 19.84 17.97
N PRO A 19 -4.90 20.22 17.98
CA PRO A 19 -5.74 20.05 16.81
C PRO A 19 -5.19 20.86 15.62
N SER A 20 -5.28 20.27 14.43
CA SER A 20 -4.80 20.85 13.17
C SER A 20 -5.78 20.59 12.03
N SER A 21 -5.59 21.30 10.91
CA SER A 21 -6.45 21.21 9.74
C SER A 21 -6.52 19.78 9.18
N ILE A 22 -5.55 18.94 9.53
CA ILE A 22 -5.42 17.53 9.11
C ILE A 22 -5.50 16.53 10.28
N SER A 23 -5.97 16.92 11.46
CA SER A 23 -6.26 15.97 12.55
C SER A 23 -7.31 14.92 12.14
N PRO A 24 -7.04 13.62 12.25
CA PRO A 24 -8.02 12.58 11.99
C PRO A 24 -8.88 12.30 13.22
N LYS A 25 -10.02 11.61 13.02
CA LYS A 25 -10.85 11.10 14.08
C LYS A 25 -10.12 9.99 14.86
N PRO A 26 -9.83 10.17 16.17
CA PRO A 26 -8.98 9.24 16.92
C PRO A 26 -9.48 7.79 16.93
N SER A 27 -10.81 7.58 17.04
CA SER A 27 -11.39 6.24 17.08
C SER A 27 -11.18 5.46 15.77
N MET A 28 -11.22 6.14 14.62
CA MET A 28 -11.01 5.51 13.33
C MET A 28 -9.54 5.17 13.09
N ILE A 29 -8.63 6.02 13.58
CA ILE A 29 -7.20 5.73 13.56
C ILE A 29 -6.87 4.55 14.48
N ALA A 30 -7.50 4.46 15.66
CA ALA A 30 -7.31 3.32 16.55
C ALA A 30 -7.69 2.00 15.86
N VAL A 31 -8.83 1.95 15.17
CA VAL A 31 -9.24 0.77 14.36
C VAL A 31 -8.20 0.45 13.28
N PHE A 32 -7.68 1.47 12.60
CA PHE A 32 -6.64 1.28 11.57
C PHE A 32 -5.34 0.70 12.15
N ILE A 33 -4.89 1.22 13.30
CA ILE A 33 -3.71 0.71 14.02
C ILE A 33 -3.92 -0.75 14.44
N VAL A 34 -5.10 -1.09 14.98
CA VAL A 34 -5.43 -2.47 15.37
C VAL A 34 -5.39 -3.39 14.15
N ALA A 35 -5.94 -2.98 13.01
CA ALA A 35 -5.89 -3.76 11.77
C ALA A 35 -4.45 -4.01 11.29
N ILE A 36 -3.58 -2.98 11.33
CA ILE A 36 -2.15 -3.14 11.03
C ILE A 36 -1.49 -4.10 12.01
N TYR A 37 -1.77 -3.97 13.31
CA TYR A 37 -1.19 -4.81 14.34
C TYR A 37 -1.58 -6.29 14.16
N ILE A 38 -2.85 -6.58 13.86
CA ILE A 38 -3.31 -7.94 13.52
C ILE A 38 -2.55 -8.46 12.30
N GLY A 39 -2.37 -7.64 11.26
CA GLY A 39 -1.59 -8.01 10.08
C GLY A 39 -0.10 -8.29 10.41
N GLN A 40 0.52 -7.52 11.30
CA GLN A 40 1.90 -7.75 11.76
C GLN A 40 2.01 -9.03 12.60
N VAL A 41 1.02 -9.35 13.43
CA VAL A 41 0.97 -10.65 14.13
C VAL A 41 0.86 -11.79 13.12
N GLY A 42 0.00 -11.65 12.10
CA GLY A 42 -0.11 -12.61 11.01
C GLY A 42 1.19 -12.78 10.22
N TYR A 43 1.94 -11.70 9.99
CA TYR A 43 3.29 -11.74 9.42
C TYR A 43 4.23 -12.64 10.24
N CYS A 44 4.27 -12.45 11.56
CA CYS A 44 5.10 -13.24 12.46
C CYS A 44 4.69 -14.73 12.46
N ILE A 45 3.40 -15.02 12.46
CA ILE A 45 2.87 -16.38 12.34
C ILE A 45 3.32 -17.02 11.02
N LEU A 46 3.18 -16.31 9.90
CA LEU A 46 3.66 -16.81 8.61
C LEU A 46 5.17 -17.07 8.59
N LEU A 47 5.98 -16.28 9.29
CA LEU A 47 7.42 -16.50 9.37
C LEU A 47 7.74 -17.85 10.01
N VAL A 48 7.03 -18.21 11.09
CA VAL A 48 7.24 -19.47 11.80
C VAL A 48 6.71 -20.66 11.01
N PHE A 49 5.51 -20.56 10.43
CA PHE A 49 4.82 -21.71 9.82
C PHE A 49 5.04 -21.86 8.32
N SER A 50 5.55 -20.84 7.62
CA SER A 50 5.76 -20.93 6.18
C SER A 50 6.84 -21.96 5.86
N ARG A 51 6.49 -22.94 5.03
CA ARG A 51 7.41 -23.97 4.52
C ARG A 51 7.93 -23.64 3.12
N LYS A 52 7.37 -22.63 2.45
CA LYS A 52 7.72 -22.26 1.07
C LYS A 52 8.98 -21.40 1.05
N PRO A 53 10.02 -21.77 0.28
CA PRO A 53 11.29 -21.04 0.29
C PRO A 53 11.13 -19.62 -0.26
N GLU A 54 10.22 -19.38 -1.20
CA GLU A 54 9.96 -18.06 -1.78
C GLU A 54 9.36 -17.10 -0.75
N THR A 55 8.41 -17.59 0.05
CA THR A 55 7.78 -16.81 1.12
C THR A 55 8.80 -16.50 2.22
N LYS A 56 9.63 -17.47 2.63
CA LYS A 56 10.73 -17.22 3.58
C LYS A 56 11.73 -16.20 3.06
N ARG A 57 12.07 -16.23 1.77
CA ARG A 57 12.97 -15.26 1.15
C ARG A 57 12.40 -13.84 1.17
N ALA A 58 11.11 -13.70 0.85
CA ALA A 58 10.41 -12.41 0.94
C ALA A 58 10.41 -11.86 2.37
N LEU A 59 10.16 -12.73 3.35
CA LEU A 59 10.13 -12.37 4.77
C LEU A 59 11.52 -11.95 5.27
N ILE A 60 12.53 -12.80 5.13
CA ILE A 60 13.85 -12.60 5.74
C ILE A 60 14.67 -11.58 4.95
N LYS A 61 14.77 -11.74 3.63
CA LYS A 61 15.65 -10.90 2.78
C LYS A 61 14.95 -9.66 2.23
N GLY A 62 13.62 -9.70 2.09
CA GLY A 62 12.87 -8.60 1.50
C GLY A 62 12.54 -7.49 2.51
N CYS A 63 11.89 -7.85 3.62
CA CYS A 63 11.28 -6.86 4.51
C CYS A 63 11.62 -7.01 5.99
N GLY A 64 12.21 -8.14 6.43
CA GLY A 64 12.41 -8.43 7.85
C GLY A 64 13.27 -7.39 8.57
N PHE A 65 14.46 -7.06 8.05
CA PHE A 65 15.35 -6.09 8.67
C PHE A 65 14.78 -4.65 8.67
N PRO A 66 14.29 -4.10 7.55
CA PRO A 66 13.62 -2.80 7.55
C PRO A 66 12.40 -2.74 8.49
N LEU A 67 11.61 -3.81 8.58
CA LEU A 67 10.43 -3.87 9.44
C LEU A 67 10.81 -3.92 10.93
N MET A 68 11.88 -4.64 11.28
CA MET A 68 12.46 -4.60 12.63
C MET A 68 12.84 -3.17 13.01
N LEU A 69 13.66 -2.50 12.17
CA LEU A 69 14.06 -1.12 12.42
C LEU A 69 12.86 -0.16 12.48
N ALA A 70 11.87 -0.34 11.59
CA ALA A 70 10.64 0.45 11.60
C ALA A 70 9.90 0.36 12.94
N ASN A 71 9.80 -0.83 13.54
CA ASN A 71 9.17 -1.00 14.85
C ASN A 71 9.93 -0.29 15.98
N TRP A 72 11.27 -0.33 15.96
CA TRP A 72 12.10 0.41 16.91
C TRP A 72 11.92 1.92 16.76
N VAL A 73 11.97 2.42 15.52
CA VAL A 73 11.74 3.85 15.22
C VAL A 73 10.33 4.27 15.64
N MET A 74 9.31 3.41 15.46
CA MET A 74 7.94 3.66 15.94
C MET A 74 7.89 3.82 17.47
N ALA A 75 8.64 2.99 18.21
CA ALA A 75 8.71 3.09 19.66
C ALA A 75 9.39 4.39 20.12
N PHE A 76 10.53 4.75 19.50
CA PHE A 76 11.21 6.02 19.78
C PHE A 76 10.34 7.22 19.43
N TRP A 77 9.60 7.16 18.32
CA TRP A 77 8.63 8.17 17.94
C TRP A 77 7.58 8.37 19.03
N ALA A 78 6.99 7.29 19.55
CA ALA A 78 5.95 7.38 20.57
C ALA A 78 6.47 8.07 21.85
N ILE A 79 7.72 7.79 22.24
CA ILE A 79 8.38 8.46 23.38
C ILE A 79 8.57 9.95 23.07
N ALA A 80 9.14 10.29 21.90
CA ALA A 80 9.35 11.66 21.49
C ALA A 80 8.04 12.48 21.44
N TRP A 81 6.94 11.86 21.00
CA TRP A 81 5.61 12.47 20.97
C TRP A 81 5.08 12.78 22.37
N ILE A 82 5.18 11.82 23.30
CA ILE A 82 4.72 12.01 24.69
C ILE A 82 5.53 13.10 25.40
N LEU A 83 6.85 13.14 25.16
CA LEU A 83 7.73 14.19 25.69
C LEU A 83 7.55 15.54 25.00
N GLN A 84 6.61 15.66 24.05
CA GLN A 84 6.36 16.86 23.25
C GLN A 84 7.60 17.36 22.47
N ALA A 85 8.56 16.48 22.21
CA ALA A 85 9.71 16.74 21.36
C ALA A 85 9.30 16.63 19.88
N PHE A 86 8.42 17.53 19.42
CA PHE A 86 7.75 17.41 18.11
C PHE A 86 8.71 17.38 16.92
N LEU A 87 9.81 18.13 16.97
CA LEU A 87 10.85 18.06 15.95
C LEU A 87 11.48 16.66 15.87
N LEU A 88 11.87 16.09 17.02
CA LEU A 88 12.42 14.74 17.09
C LEU A 88 11.41 13.70 16.62
N SER A 89 10.14 13.83 17.05
CA SER A 89 9.03 13.01 16.55
C SER A 89 8.94 13.05 15.02
N THR A 90 8.99 14.24 14.42
CA THR A 90 8.91 14.41 12.97
C THR A 90 10.12 13.79 12.25
N ILE A 91 11.33 13.92 12.81
CA ILE A 91 12.53 13.25 12.29
C ILE A 91 12.37 11.72 12.35
N CYS A 92 11.91 11.17 13.48
CA CYS A 92 11.64 9.73 13.61
C CYS A 92 10.62 9.26 12.57
N LEU A 93 9.54 10.01 12.34
CA LEU A 93 8.54 9.67 11.32
C LEU A 93 9.09 9.75 9.90
N GLY A 94 10.00 10.68 9.61
CA GLY A 94 10.70 10.76 8.33
C GLY A 94 11.58 9.52 8.09
N ILE A 95 12.35 9.11 9.10
CA ILE A 95 13.15 7.87 9.07
C ILE A 95 12.24 6.65 8.89
N LEU A 96 11.14 6.58 9.63
CA LEU A 96 10.14 5.51 9.53
C LEU A 96 9.56 5.41 8.11
N LEU A 97 9.20 6.56 7.53
CA LEU A 97 8.67 6.63 6.17
C LEU A 97 9.70 6.13 5.15
N ALA A 98 10.97 6.51 5.28
CA ALA A 98 12.04 6.05 4.40
C ALA A 98 12.27 4.53 4.50
N LEU A 99 12.30 3.97 5.71
CA LEU A 99 12.43 2.53 5.94
C LEU A 99 11.28 1.73 5.33
N LEU A 100 10.04 2.21 5.52
CA LEU A 100 8.85 1.55 5.00
C LEU A 100 8.71 1.70 3.49
N LEU A 101 9.14 2.83 2.92
CA LEU A 101 9.19 3.04 1.48
C LEU A 101 10.21 2.09 0.85
N TYR A 102 11.42 2.01 1.42
CA TYR A 102 12.45 1.06 1.00
C TYR A 102 11.92 -0.39 1.03
N ALA A 103 11.30 -0.81 2.13
CA ALA A 103 10.75 -2.16 2.28
C ALA A 103 9.66 -2.45 1.23
N ASN A 104 8.79 -1.49 0.93
CA ASN A 104 7.76 -1.63 -0.09
C ASN A 104 8.36 -1.68 -1.51
N VAL A 105 9.39 -0.90 -1.81
CA VAL A 105 10.09 -0.92 -3.11
C VAL A 105 10.81 -2.27 -3.30
N VAL A 106 11.52 -2.76 -2.29
CA VAL A 106 12.20 -4.07 -2.33
C VAL A 106 11.20 -5.20 -2.54
N LEU A 107 10.07 -5.20 -1.84
CA LEU A 107 9.01 -6.17 -2.09
C LEU A 107 8.41 -6.04 -3.49
N LEU A 108 8.23 -4.82 -3.99
CA LEU A 108 7.66 -4.58 -5.31
C LEU A 108 8.55 -5.12 -6.44
N ILE A 109 9.87 -4.92 -6.33
CA ILE A 109 10.86 -5.27 -7.35
C ILE A 109 11.22 -6.76 -7.26
N TYR A 110 11.58 -7.24 -6.07
CA TYR A 110 12.16 -8.57 -5.92
C TYR A 110 11.13 -9.66 -5.55
N HIS A 111 9.99 -9.29 -4.98
CA HIS A 111 8.99 -10.24 -4.47
C HIS A 111 7.57 -9.78 -4.79
N ALA A 112 7.30 -9.52 -6.08
CA ALA A 112 6.04 -8.91 -6.51
C ALA A 112 4.81 -9.71 -6.05
N PRO A 113 3.71 -9.01 -5.65
CA PRO A 113 2.48 -9.65 -5.21
C PRO A 113 1.87 -10.46 -6.36
N THR A 114 1.42 -11.68 -6.06
CA THR A 114 0.81 -12.59 -7.04
C THR A 114 -0.52 -13.12 -6.52
N SER A 115 -1.53 -13.17 -7.38
CA SER A 115 -2.85 -13.71 -7.04
C SER A 115 -2.82 -15.21 -6.71
N LYS A 116 -1.74 -15.92 -7.07
CA LYS A 116 -1.53 -17.34 -6.73
C LYS A 116 -1.23 -17.57 -5.25
N ARG A 117 -0.84 -16.53 -4.50
CA ARG A 117 -0.44 -16.60 -3.09
C ARG A 117 -1.18 -15.54 -2.26
N PRO A 118 -2.50 -15.71 -2.05
CA PRO A 118 -3.32 -14.70 -1.39
C PRO A 118 -2.89 -14.42 0.05
N PHE A 119 -2.41 -15.44 0.78
CA PHE A 119 -1.92 -15.26 2.15
C PHE A 119 -0.63 -14.43 2.23
N ASP A 120 0.28 -14.56 1.27
CA ASP A 120 1.47 -13.71 1.19
C ASP A 120 1.05 -12.24 0.94
N VAL A 121 0.04 -12.02 0.10
CA VAL A 121 -0.51 -10.67 -0.12
C VAL A 121 -1.17 -10.13 1.16
N ALA A 122 -1.97 -10.93 1.84
CA ALA A 122 -2.73 -10.52 3.02
C ALA A 122 -1.86 -10.25 4.26
N PHE A 123 -0.78 -11.02 4.47
CA PHE A 123 0.01 -10.96 5.71
C PHE A 123 1.45 -10.47 5.51
N ILE A 124 1.92 -10.27 4.27
CA ILE A 124 3.23 -9.63 4.00
C ILE A 124 2.98 -8.26 3.39
N HIS A 125 2.33 -8.22 2.23
CA HIS A 125 2.16 -6.96 1.51
C HIS A 125 1.16 -6.04 2.19
N ALA A 126 0.03 -6.56 2.68
CA ALA A 126 -1.02 -5.72 3.25
C ALA A 126 -0.60 -4.98 4.52
N PRO A 127 -0.06 -5.65 5.57
CA PRO A 127 0.38 -4.95 6.78
C PRO A 127 1.52 -3.97 6.49
N LEU A 128 2.46 -4.29 5.62
CA LEU A 128 3.57 -3.38 5.31
C LEU A 128 3.10 -2.15 4.51
N ARG A 129 2.15 -2.31 3.58
CA ARG A 129 1.54 -1.20 2.85
C ARG A 129 0.69 -0.33 3.77
N GLY A 130 -0.13 -0.95 4.62
CA GLY A 130 -0.90 -0.24 5.64
C GLY A 130 0.01 0.55 6.59
N PHE A 131 1.11 -0.08 7.02
CA PHE A 131 2.09 0.56 7.90
C PHE A 131 2.85 1.70 7.19
N LEU A 132 3.07 1.64 5.87
CA LEU A 132 3.60 2.77 5.08
C LEU A 132 2.58 3.91 4.93
N LEU A 133 1.32 3.56 4.64
CA LEU A 133 0.26 4.53 4.40
C LEU A 133 -0.10 5.32 5.66
N PHE A 134 0.05 4.72 6.84
CA PHE A 134 -0.23 5.40 8.10
C PHE A 134 0.64 6.66 8.34
N PRO A 135 1.98 6.58 8.33
CA PRO A 135 2.82 7.76 8.45
C PRO A 135 2.70 8.66 7.22
N LEU A 136 2.60 8.11 6.01
CA LEU A 136 2.51 8.92 4.79
C LEU A 136 1.25 9.81 4.77
N GLY A 137 0.10 9.23 5.11
CA GLY A 137 -1.20 9.91 5.01
C GLY A 137 -1.59 10.70 6.25
N VAL A 138 -1.09 10.32 7.42
CA VAL A 138 -1.54 10.90 8.70
C VAL A 138 -0.36 11.32 9.57
N MET A 139 0.45 10.38 10.05
CA MET A 139 1.33 10.69 11.19
C MET A 139 2.38 11.74 10.84
N PHE A 140 3.07 11.59 9.71
CA PHE A 140 4.14 12.50 9.31
C PHE A 140 3.59 13.90 8.97
N PRO A 141 2.58 14.04 8.09
CA PRO A 141 1.90 15.32 7.90
C PRO A 141 1.45 15.97 9.21
N TYR A 142 0.78 15.21 10.07
CA TYR A 142 0.25 15.74 11.32
C TYR A 142 1.37 16.21 12.27
N SER A 143 2.40 15.40 12.49
CA SER A 143 3.55 15.77 13.33
C SER A 143 4.28 16.99 12.78
N LEU A 144 4.39 17.13 11.45
CA LEU A 144 4.97 18.30 10.82
C LEU A 144 4.13 19.55 11.09
N PHE A 145 2.80 19.46 11.03
CA PHE A 145 1.91 20.60 11.33
C PHE A 145 2.02 21.03 12.78
N VAL A 146 2.10 20.08 13.72
CA VAL A 146 2.33 20.39 15.13
C VAL A 146 3.69 21.06 15.32
N THR A 147 4.74 20.54 14.69
CA THR A 147 6.11 21.10 14.77
C THR A 147 6.18 22.52 14.20
N LEU A 148 5.47 22.79 13.12
CA LEU A 148 5.42 24.12 12.48
C LEU A 148 4.45 25.09 13.16
N GLY A 149 3.77 24.68 14.24
CA GLY A 149 2.78 25.52 14.92
C GLY A 149 1.54 25.82 14.07
N LEU A 150 1.19 24.94 13.13
CA LEU A 150 -0.03 25.00 12.32
C LEU A 150 -1.21 24.32 13.04
N THR A 151 -1.34 24.62 14.33
CA THR A 151 -2.35 24.08 15.25
C THR A 151 -3.10 25.21 15.92
N TRP A 152 -4.25 24.91 16.53
CA TRP A 152 -5.03 25.86 17.32
C TRP A 152 -5.28 25.32 18.73
N SER A 153 -5.67 26.20 19.64
CA SER A 153 -6.04 25.79 20.99
C SER A 153 -7.39 25.05 20.97
N PRO A 154 -7.55 23.92 21.69
CA PRO A 154 -8.83 23.20 21.74
C PRO A 154 -10.01 24.05 22.23
N GLY A 155 -9.73 25.07 23.06
CA GLY A 155 -10.75 26.03 23.55
C GLY A 155 -11.11 27.12 22.55
N GLU A 156 -10.41 27.23 21.42
CA GLU A 156 -10.57 28.29 20.42
C GLU A 156 -10.79 27.69 19.01
N PRO A 157 -11.89 26.94 18.81
CA PRO A 157 -12.15 26.25 17.54
C PRO A 157 -12.39 27.21 16.37
N GLN A 158 -12.57 28.52 16.61
CA GLN A 158 -12.72 29.52 15.56
C GLN A 158 -11.50 29.65 14.63
N HIS A 159 -10.32 29.23 15.08
CA HIS A 159 -9.07 29.28 14.29
C HIS A 159 -8.80 27.98 13.52
N TYR A 160 -9.84 27.19 13.24
CA TYR A 160 -9.73 25.92 12.53
C TYR A 160 -9.16 26.06 11.10
N ASP A 161 -9.25 27.25 10.52
CA ASP A 161 -8.75 27.61 9.18
C ASP A 161 -7.23 27.79 9.12
N ARG A 162 -6.54 27.78 10.27
CA ARG A 162 -5.09 27.87 10.34
C ARG A 162 -4.43 26.71 9.60
N GLY A 163 -3.54 27.03 8.66
CA GLY A 163 -2.85 26.04 7.83
C GLY A 163 -3.77 25.30 6.85
N GLN A 164 -4.94 25.85 6.49
CA GLN A 164 -5.87 25.22 5.55
C GLN A 164 -5.25 24.95 4.16
N TRP A 165 -4.45 25.89 3.63
CA TRP A 165 -3.81 25.76 2.33
C TRP A 165 -2.67 24.76 2.33
N SER A 166 -1.87 24.75 3.41
CA SER A 166 -0.85 23.72 3.63
C SER A 166 -1.51 22.34 3.76
N GLY A 167 -2.62 22.25 4.51
CA GLY A 167 -3.38 21.01 4.69
C GLY A 167 -3.93 20.50 3.36
N PHE A 168 -4.51 21.41 2.56
CA PHE A 168 -4.98 21.12 1.21
C PHE A 168 -3.86 20.59 0.33
N ALA A 169 -2.71 21.29 0.28
CA ALA A 169 -1.57 20.92 -0.56
C ALA A 169 -0.99 19.53 -0.18
N VAL A 170 -0.88 19.23 1.11
CA VAL A 170 -0.40 17.91 1.56
C VAL A 170 -1.43 16.82 1.22
N MET A 171 -2.71 17.05 1.53
CA MET A 171 -3.74 16.04 1.29
C MET A 171 -3.94 15.78 -0.20
N ILE A 172 -3.94 16.80 -1.05
CA ILE A 172 -4.08 16.58 -2.50
C ILE A 172 -2.86 15.81 -3.04
N THR A 173 -1.65 16.14 -2.59
CA THR A 173 -0.42 15.47 -3.04
C THR A 173 -0.41 13.99 -2.67
N VAL A 174 -0.65 13.67 -1.39
CA VAL A 174 -0.63 12.28 -0.92
C VAL A 174 -1.74 11.46 -1.58
N ASN A 175 -2.93 12.03 -1.75
CA ASN A 175 -4.05 11.33 -2.38
C ASN A 175 -3.87 11.17 -3.90
N LEU A 176 -3.26 12.12 -4.61
CA LEU A 176 -2.92 11.97 -6.02
C LEU A 176 -1.89 10.84 -6.23
N VAL A 177 -0.86 10.77 -5.38
CA VAL A 177 0.10 9.66 -5.39
C VAL A 177 -0.63 8.34 -5.13
N GLY A 178 -1.54 8.31 -4.15
CA GLY A 178 -2.33 7.12 -3.86
C GLY A 178 -3.21 6.68 -5.02
N LEU A 179 -3.91 7.62 -5.65
CA LEU A 179 -4.73 7.39 -6.83
C LEU A 179 -3.93 6.81 -7.99
N LEU A 180 -2.73 7.36 -8.26
CA LEU A 180 -1.84 6.87 -9.30
C LEU A 180 -1.42 5.41 -9.04
N VAL A 181 -1.05 5.08 -7.81
CA VAL A 181 -0.71 3.70 -7.42
C VAL A 181 -1.91 2.77 -7.61
N ILE A 182 -3.11 3.19 -7.21
CA ILE A 182 -4.34 2.40 -7.36
C ILE A 182 -4.65 2.13 -8.83
N ILE A 183 -4.57 3.14 -9.71
CA ILE A 183 -4.87 2.98 -11.14
C ILE A 183 -3.85 2.07 -11.82
N LEU A 184 -2.56 2.30 -11.57
CA LEU A 184 -1.48 1.57 -12.27
C LEU A 184 -1.34 0.13 -11.79
N ARG A 185 -1.53 -0.13 -10.49
CA ARG A 185 -1.28 -1.44 -9.88
C ARG A 185 -2.55 -2.20 -9.49
N ARG A 186 -3.73 -1.56 -9.55
CA ARG A 186 -5.03 -2.13 -9.10
C ARG A 186 -4.93 -2.67 -7.67
N ASP A 187 -4.26 -1.92 -6.80
CA ASP A 187 -3.91 -2.33 -5.44
C ASP A 187 -5.08 -2.12 -4.48
N ILE A 188 -5.76 -3.22 -4.13
CA ILE A 188 -6.94 -3.21 -3.26
C ILE A 188 -6.57 -2.75 -1.84
N VAL A 189 -5.41 -3.18 -1.32
CA VAL A 189 -4.97 -2.80 0.04
C VAL A 189 -4.74 -1.30 0.10
N TRP A 190 -4.02 -0.76 -0.90
CA TRP A 190 -3.75 0.67 -0.97
C TRP A 190 -5.05 1.48 -1.05
N CYS A 191 -6.00 1.03 -1.87
CA CYS A 191 -7.33 1.63 -1.98
C CYS A 191 -8.08 1.65 -0.65
N ALA A 192 -8.17 0.50 0.03
CA ALA A 192 -8.89 0.38 1.29
C ALA A 192 -8.27 1.27 2.38
N ALA A 193 -6.94 1.25 2.51
CA ALA A 193 -6.22 2.06 3.49
C ALA A 193 -6.31 3.56 3.20
N ALA A 194 -6.10 4.00 1.95
CA ALA A 194 -6.22 5.41 1.58
C ALA A 194 -7.64 5.94 1.77
N THR A 195 -8.66 5.14 1.44
CA THR A 195 -10.07 5.47 1.66
C THR A 195 -10.40 5.59 3.14
N TRP A 196 -9.91 4.64 3.97
CA TRP A 196 -10.11 4.69 5.42
C TRP A 196 -9.44 5.90 6.07
N ILE A 197 -8.23 6.24 5.64
CA ILE A 197 -7.52 7.44 6.10
C ILE A 197 -8.31 8.70 5.73
N CYS A 198 -8.77 8.82 4.48
CA CYS A 198 -9.61 9.94 4.07
C CYS A 198 -10.89 10.02 4.91
N ALA A 199 -11.56 8.88 5.13
CA ALA A 199 -12.74 8.78 5.97
C ALA A 199 -12.48 9.24 7.41
N SER A 200 -11.34 8.86 7.98
CA SER A 200 -10.94 9.32 9.31
C SER A 200 -10.72 10.83 9.38
N LEU A 201 -10.24 11.45 8.31
CA LEU A 201 -9.94 12.88 8.26
C LEU A 201 -11.21 13.74 8.17
N TRP A 202 -12.16 13.40 7.29
CA TRP A 202 -13.40 14.19 7.17
C TRP A 202 -14.44 13.89 8.27
N SER A 203 -14.29 12.79 8.98
CA SER A 203 -15.18 12.45 10.11
C SER A 203 -14.93 13.31 11.36
N GLU A 204 -13.76 13.93 11.48
CA GLU A 204 -13.45 14.85 12.55
C GLU A 204 -13.97 16.26 12.22
N LYS A 205 -14.53 16.98 13.19
CA LYS A 205 -15.06 18.34 13.01
C LYS A 205 -14.60 19.24 14.17
N PRO A 206 -14.39 20.55 13.96
CA PRO A 206 -14.52 21.31 12.71
C PRO A 206 -13.34 21.08 11.73
N LYS A 207 -13.57 21.31 10.44
CA LYS A 207 -12.57 21.14 9.38
C LYS A 207 -12.60 22.27 8.34
N PRO A 208 -11.45 22.74 7.85
CA PRO A 208 -11.39 23.65 6.73
C PRO A 208 -12.02 23.06 5.47
N TYR A 209 -12.84 23.87 4.80
CA TYR A 209 -13.52 23.48 3.57
C TYR A 209 -12.57 22.90 2.50
N PRO A 210 -11.40 23.51 2.20
CA PRO A 210 -10.50 22.97 1.18
C PRO A 210 -10.00 21.55 1.52
N VAL A 211 -9.66 21.30 2.78
CA VAL A 211 -9.19 19.99 3.23
C VAL A 211 -10.32 18.98 3.16
N SER A 212 -11.49 19.30 3.74
CA SER A 212 -12.68 18.46 3.70
C SER A 212 -13.09 18.07 2.29
N PHE A 213 -13.09 19.02 1.35
CA PHE A 213 -13.43 18.78 -0.04
C PHE A 213 -12.51 17.71 -0.66
N VAL A 214 -11.20 17.86 -0.51
CA VAL A 214 -10.21 16.90 -1.05
C VAL A 214 -10.42 15.52 -0.43
N VAL A 215 -10.46 15.40 0.89
CA VAL A 215 -10.55 14.08 1.52
C VAL A 215 -11.89 13.39 1.24
N ILE A 216 -13.00 14.12 1.14
CA ILE A 216 -14.30 13.56 0.74
C ILE A 216 -14.24 13.09 -0.72
N MET A 217 -13.76 13.92 -1.63
CA MET A 217 -13.61 13.57 -3.05
C MET A 217 -12.79 12.29 -3.21
N PHE A 218 -11.62 12.20 -2.57
CA PHE A 218 -10.75 11.03 -2.67
C PHE A 218 -11.28 9.79 -1.94
N THR A 219 -12.13 9.95 -0.92
CA THR A 219 -12.85 8.82 -0.30
C THR A 219 -13.67 8.04 -1.35
N PHE A 220 -14.29 8.74 -2.30
CA PHE A 220 -15.06 8.11 -3.38
C PHE A 220 -14.24 7.86 -4.65
N LEU A 221 -13.27 8.72 -4.95
CA LEU A 221 -12.47 8.60 -6.17
C LEU A 221 -11.55 7.37 -6.15
N HIS A 222 -10.97 7.02 -5.00
CA HIS A 222 -10.12 5.81 -4.88
C HIS A 222 -10.86 4.52 -5.27
N PRO A 223 -12.01 4.15 -4.66
CA PRO A 223 -12.73 2.94 -5.06
C PRO A 223 -13.26 3.03 -6.48
N ALA A 224 -13.76 4.20 -6.93
CA ALA A 224 -14.21 4.38 -8.30
C ALA A 224 -13.08 4.15 -9.31
N ALA A 225 -11.87 4.64 -9.05
CA ALA A 225 -10.71 4.45 -9.90
C ALA A 225 -10.23 3.00 -9.91
N LEU A 226 -10.32 2.29 -8.79
CA LEU A 226 -10.04 0.85 -8.74
C LEU A 226 -11.03 0.07 -9.62
N ILE A 227 -12.33 0.36 -9.51
CA ILE A 227 -13.37 -0.28 -10.33
C ILE A 227 -13.18 0.06 -11.82
N ALA A 228 -12.93 1.32 -12.16
CA ALA A 228 -12.72 1.75 -13.53
C ALA A 228 -11.47 1.08 -14.13
N SER A 229 -10.35 1.08 -13.41
CA SER A 229 -9.07 0.49 -13.88
C SER A 229 -9.11 -1.03 -13.99
N THR A 230 -9.91 -1.72 -13.16
CA THR A 230 -10.14 -3.17 -13.24
C THR A 230 -11.06 -3.53 -14.41
N LEU A 231 -12.19 -2.83 -14.54
CA LEU A 231 -13.12 -3.00 -15.67
C LEU A 231 -12.43 -2.76 -17.01
N TRP A 232 -11.65 -1.68 -17.11
CA TRP A 232 -10.89 -1.34 -18.31
C TRP A 232 -9.87 -2.42 -18.70
N ALA A 233 -9.19 -3.00 -17.72
CA ALA A 233 -8.24 -4.09 -17.95
C ALA A 233 -8.94 -5.37 -18.42
N TRP A 234 -10.08 -5.69 -17.81
CA TRP A 234 -10.90 -6.84 -18.19
C TRP A 234 -11.43 -6.69 -19.62
N LEU A 235 -11.94 -5.52 -19.99
CA LEU A 235 -12.42 -5.23 -21.34
C LEU A 235 -11.30 -5.32 -22.40
N ARG A 236 -10.11 -4.78 -22.12
CA ARG A 236 -8.95 -4.93 -23.01
C ARG A 236 -8.46 -6.37 -23.11
N GLY A 237 -8.48 -7.11 -22.01
CA GLY A 237 -8.11 -8.53 -21.97
C GLY A 237 -9.05 -9.38 -22.82
N ARG A 238 -10.36 -9.12 -22.75
CA ARG A 238 -11.37 -9.77 -23.58
C ARG A 238 -11.17 -9.51 -25.07
N LYS A 239 -10.83 -8.26 -25.44
CA LYS A 239 -10.49 -7.90 -26.83
C LYS A 239 -9.21 -8.56 -27.34
N ARG A 240 -8.23 -8.86 -26.48
CA ARG A 240 -7.02 -9.60 -26.84
C ARG A 240 -7.27 -11.11 -27.01
N GLY A 241 -8.21 -11.70 -26.26
CA GLY A 241 -8.59 -13.10 -26.39
C GLY A 241 -9.47 -13.43 -27.60
N THR A 242 -10.06 -12.40 -28.23
CA THR A 242 -10.86 -12.51 -29.47
C THR A 242 -10.16 -11.87 -30.67
N GLY A 243 -8.83 -11.74 -30.63
CA GLY A 243 -8.02 -11.39 -31.81
C GLY A 243 -7.91 -12.58 -32.78
N PRO A 244 -7.71 -12.34 -34.09
CA PRO A 244 -7.65 -13.43 -35.07
C PRO A 244 -6.48 -14.35 -34.71
N ILE A 245 -6.80 -15.63 -34.56
CA ILE A 245 -5.93 -16.82 -34.57
C ILE A 245 -4.44 -16.44 -34.52
N ALA A 246 -3.84 -16.54 -33.33
CA ALA A 246 -2.39 -16.56 -33.23
C ALA A 246 -1.91 -17.78 -34.02
N LEU A 247 -1.19 -17.53 -35.12
CA LEU A 247 -0.49 -18.58 -35.85
C LEU A 247 0.45 -19.31 -34.88
N PRO A 248 0.56 -20.65 -34.96
CA PRO A 248 1.59 -21.38 -34.25
C PRO A 248 2.94 -20.72 -34.55
N PRO A 249 3.85 -20.60 -33.57
CA PRO A 249 5.21 -20.16 -33.87
C PRO A 249 5.77 -21.10 -34.94
N ASP A 250 6.21 -20.54 -36.07
CA ASP A 250 6.92 -21.30 -37.09
C ASP A 250 8.13 -21.94 -36.40
N GLY A 251 8.10 -23.28 -36.35
CA GLY A 251 9.04 -24.07 -35.59
C GLY A 251 10.42 -24.03 -36.23
N GLU A 252 11.30 -23.20 -35.69
CA GLU A 252 12.74 -23.40 -35.82
C GLU A 252 13.31 -23.84 -34.46
N ASP A 253 13.93 -25.02 -34.51
CA ASP A 253 14.82 -25.63 -33.52
C ASP A 253 14.23 -26.25 -32.25
N HIS A 254 13.67 -27.46 -32.42
CA HIS A 254 14.00 -28.56 -31.50
C HIS A 254 14.27 -29.87 -32.26
N VAL A 255 15.54 -30.08 -32.59
CA VAL A 255 16.13 -31.38 -32.89
C VAL A 255 16.16 -32.21 -31.60
N GLN A 256 15.31 -33.25 -31.49
CA GLN A 256 15.61 -34.60 -30.97
C GLN A 256 14.33 -35.36 -30.57
N GLY A 257 14.03 -36.44 -31.31
CA GLY A 257 13.07 -37.47 -30.88
C GLY A 257 12.31 -38.13 -32.04
N ARG A 258 12.72 -39.35 -32.40
CA ARG A 258 12.25 -40.21 -33.52
C ARG A 258 10.72 -40.31 -33.76
N PRO A 259 10.31 -40.68 -35.00
CA PRO A 259 8.96 -40.53 -35.51
C PRO A 259 8.06 -41.73 -35.20
N ALA A 260 6.77 -41.48 -34.98
CA ALA A 260 5.74 -42.50 -34.98
C ALA A 260 4.77 -42.25 -36.13
N GLY A 261 4.90 -43.06 -37.18
CA GLY A 261 3.76 -43.46 -38.02
C GLY A 261 3.43 -42.57 -39.22
N GLU A 262 4.35 -42.47 -40.19
CA GLU A 262 3.96 -42.21 -41.58
C GLU A 262 4.35 -43.41 -42.44
N ARG A 263 3.35 -44.00 -43.10
CA ARG A 263 3.51 -45.09 -44.05
C ARG A 263 4.34 -44.58 -45.24
N PRO A 264 5.39 -45.30 -45.71
CA PRO A 264 6.12 -44.86 -46.87
C PRO A 264 5.23 -44.94 -48.11
N ALA A 265 5.26 -43.87 -48.91
CA ALA A 265 4.69 -43.85 -50.25
C ALA A 265 5.37 -44.94 -51.09
N ARG A 266 4.55 -45.80 -51.70
CA ARG A 266 4.98 -46.85 -52.61
C ARG A 266 5.60 -46.19 -53.85
N GLU A 267 6.85 -46.55 -54.16
CA GLU A 267 7.52 -46.18 -55.41
C GLU A 267 6.68 -46.67 -56.60
N VAL A 268 6.34 -45.73 -57.49
CA VAL A 268 5.79 -46.05 -58.80
C VAL A 268 6.98 -46.28 -59.71
N ASP A 269 7.14 -47.53 -60.14
CA ASP A 269 8.22 -47.97 -61.01
C ASP A 269 8.04 -47.34 -62.40
N THR A 270 8.84 -46.33 -62.73
CA THR A 270 8.74 -45.56 -63.98
C THR A 270 9.26 -46.32 -65.20
N GLU A 271 9.91 -47.47 -65.01
CA GLU A 271 10.44 -48.30 -66.10
C GLU A 271 9.37 -49.19 -66.77
N ALA A 272 8.17 -49.29 -66.21
CA ALA A 272 7.06 -50.06 -66.79
C ALA A 272 6.23 -49.30 -67.85
N LEU A 273 6.55 -48.05 -68.15
CA LEU A 273 5.76 -47.17 -69.04
C LEU A 273 6.35 -46.98 -70.45
N TRP A 274 7.57 -47.44 -70.74
CA TRP A 274 8.22 -47.25 -72.03
C TRP A 274 9.05 -48.45 -72.53
N GLY A 275 8.55 -49.67 -72.32
CA GLY A 275 9.06 -50.90 -72.95
C GLY A 275 8.01 -51.54 -73.86
#